data_AF-A0A1I0HNB6-F1
#
_entry.id   AF-A0A1I0HNB6-F1
#
_cell.length_a   1.000
_cell.length_b   1.000
_cell.length_c   1.000
_cell.angle_alpha   90.00
_cell.angle_beta   90.00
_cell.angle_gamma   90.00
#
_symmetry.space_group_name_H-M   'P 1'
#
loop_
_entity.id
_entity.type
_entity.pdbx_description
1 polymer ?
#
loop_
_entity_poly.entity_id
_entity_poly.type
_entity_poly.pdbx_seq_one_letter_code
_entity_poly.pdbx_strand_id
1 'polypeptide(L)' 'MTADELIARLKALPPDTQVLVEGYENGFDEVIELKGQDVVRYRHAQPWDGQYQPPERFGEPATGIMQVAVILGRRGPLR' A
#
# COMPACT_ATOMS: atom_id res chain seq x y z
N MET A 1 -10.65 3.53 -10.76
CA MET A 1 -10.98 2.09 -10.62
C MET A 1 -12.35 1.97 -9.97
N THR A 2 -13.21 1.11 -10.49
CA THR A 2 -14.53 0.81 -9.91
C THR A 2 -14.43 -0.28 -8.85
N ALA A 3 -15.52 -0.49 -8.09
CA ALA A 3 -15.60 -1.58 -7.13
C ALA A 3 -15.46 -2.97 -7.79
N ASP A 4 -16.12 -3.18 -8.94
CA ASP A 4 -16.06 -4.45 -9.67
C ASP A 4 -14.65 -4.75 -10.17
N GLU A 5 -13.98 -3.77 -10.76
CA GLU A 5 -12.59 -3.88 -11.20
C GLU A 5 -11.64 -4.19 -10.02
N LEU A 6 -11.80 -3.49 -8.90
CA LEU A 6 -10.97 -3.72 -7.72
C LEU A 6 -11.20 -5.12 -7.15
N ILE A 7 -12.45 -5.55 -7.01
CA ILE A 7 -12.81 -6.88 -6.50
C ILE A 7 -12.26 -7.97 -7.42
N ALA A 8 -12.39 -7.81 -8.74
CA ALA A 8 -11.85 -8.77 -9.70
C ALA A 8 -10.32 -8.93 -9.56
N ARG A 9 -9.60 -7.81 -9.38
CA ARG A 9 -8.15 -7.85 -9.15
C ARG A 9 -7.78 -8.47 -7.81
N LEU A 10 -8.52 -8.15 -6.74
CA LEU A 10 -8.30 -8.75 -5.42
C LEU A 10 -8.55 -10.26 -5.41
N LYS A 11 -9.58 -10.73 -6.13
CA LYS A 11 -9.90 -12.16 -6.28
C LYS A 11 -8.82 -12.96 -7.02
N ALA A 12 -7.98 -12.30 -7.81
CA ALA A 12 -6.87 -12.94 -8.50
C ALA A 12 -5.63 -13.13 -7.62
N LEU A 13 -5.59 -12.51 -6.43
CA LEU A 13 -4.50 -12.66 -5.47
C LEU A 13 -4.68 -13.94 -4.62
N PRO A 14 -3.59 -14.49 -4.06
CA PRO A 14 -3.68 -15.48 -3.00
C PRO A 14 -4.59 -14.98 -1.85
N PRO A 15 -5.42 -15.85 -1.25
CA PRO A 15 -6.41 -15.44 -0.25
C PRO A 15 -5.80 -14.83 1.02
N ASP A 16 -4.56 -15.21 1.36
CA ASP A 16 -3.83 -14.69 2.52
C ASP A 16 -2.95 -13.47 2.18
N THR A 17 -3.04 -12.95 0.94
CA THR A 17 -2.30 -11.73 0.58
C THR A 17 -2.81 -10.54 1.38
N GLN A 18 -1.93 -9.97 2.20
CA GLN A 18 -2.23 -8.76 2.93
C GLN A 18 -2.42 -7.58 1.95
N VAL A 19 -3.47 -6.80 2.18
CA VAL A 19 -3.79 -5.61 1.39
C VAL A 19 -3.54 -4.37 2.23
N LEU A 20 -2.72 -3.46 1.71
CA LEU A 20 -2.41 -2.17 2.32
C LEU A 20 -2.94 -1.02 1.47
N VAL A 21 -3.03 0.15 2.08
CA VAL A 21 -3.46 1.38 1.45
C VAL A 21 -2.34 2.40 1.62
N GLU A 22 -1.94 3.06 0.52
CA GLU A 22 -0.98 4.17 0.62
C GLU A 22 -1.58 5.31 1.44
N GLY A 23 -0.86 5.77 2.46
CA GLY A 23 -1.39 6.66 3.49
C GLY A 23 -2.10 7.90 2.91
N TYR A 24 -3.35 8.10 3.33
CA TYR A 24 -4.16 9.25 2.95
C TYR A 24 -4.13 10.30 4.07
N GLU A 25 -3.46 11.43 3.82
CA GLU A 25 -3.50 12.61 4.70
C GLU A 25 -4.66 13.53 4.26
N ASN A 26 -5.87 13.21 4.75
CA ASN A 26 -7.12 13.96 4.56
C ASN A 26 -7.70 13.95 3.13
N GLY A 27 -9.04 13.98 3.01
CA GLY A 27 -9.75 14.00 1.72
C GLY A 27 -9.99 12.62 1.10
N PHE A 28 -10.50 12.61 -0.15
CA PHE A 28 -10.78 11.39 -0.91
C PHE A 28 -10.25 11.53 -2.34
N ASP A 29 -9.45 10.55 -2.78
CA ASP A 29 -8.98 10.42 -4.16
C ASP A 29 -9.43 9.08 -4.76
N GLU A 30 -9.48 9.03 -6.09
CA GLU A 30 -9.79 7.80 -6.82
C GLU A 30 -8.69 6.75 -6.63
N VAL A 31 -9.07 5.48 -6.53
CA VAL A 31 -8.12 4.36 -6.64
C VAL A 31 -7.65 4.27 -8.09
N ILE A 32 -6.35 4.44 -8.29
CA ILE A 32 -5.73 4.39 -9.61
C ILE A 32 -5.07 3.04 -9.88
N GLU A 33 -4.59 2.35 -8.84
CA GLU A 33 -3.79 1.13 -9.01
C GLU A 33 -3.89 0.19 -7.81
N LEU A 34 -3.77 -1.11 -8.09
CA LEU A 34 -3.49 -2.17 -7.13
C LEU A 34 -2.23 -2.88 -7.62
N LYS A 35 -1.14 -2.80 -6.84
CA LYS A 35 0.16 -3.38 -7.23
C LYS A 35 0.75 -4.26 -6.13
N GLY A 36 1.56 -5.24 -6.52
CA GLY A 36 2.42 -5.96 -5.59
C GLY A 36 3.57 -5.06 -5.12
N GLN A 37 3.91 -5.10 -3.84
CA GLN A 37 5.01 -4.33 -3.28
C GLN A 37 5.66 -5.06 -2.12
N ASP A 38 6.99 -4.98 -2.03
CA ASP A 38 7.74 -5.42 -0.88
C ASP A 38 7.68 -4.36 0.21
N VAL A 39 7.35 -4.79 1.42
CA VAL A 39 7.25 -3.92 2.59
C VAL A 39 7.90 -4.57 3.80
N VAL A 40 8.27 -3.73 4.76
CA VAL A 40 8.70 -4.15 6.09
C VAL A 40 7.91 -3.41 7.15
N ARG A 41 7.70 -4.06 8.30
CA ARG A 41 7.02 -3.43 9.43
C ARG A 41 7.91 -2.34 10.02
N TYR A 42 7.40 -1.12 10.10
CA TYR A 42 8.13 0.00 10.66
C TYR A 42 8.03 -0.02 12.20
N ARG A 43 9.06 -0.58 12.85
CA ARG A 43 9.07 -0.81 14.31
C ARG A 43 9.01 0.47 15.15
N HIS A 44 9.42 1.60 14.59
CA HIS A 44 9.47 2.91 15.25
C HIS A 44 8.43 3.90 14.69
N ALA A 45 7.38 3.38 14.05
CA ALA A 45 6.29 4.20 13.51
C ALA A 45 5.69 5.11 14.58
N GLN A 46 5.64 6.41 14.27
CA GLN A 46 4.87 7.39 15.02
C GLN A 46 3.37 7.26 14.69
N PRO A 47 2.47 7.88 15.47
CA PRO A 47 1.03 7.79 15.22
C PRO A 47 0.57 8.29 13.84
N TRP A 48 1.37 9.18 13.22
CA TRP A 48 1.13 9.71 11.88
C TRP A 48 1.84 8.90 10.78
N ASP A 49 2.66 7.91 11.14
CA ASP A 49 3.32 7.03 10.18
C ASP A 49 2.44 5.82 9.84
N GLY A 50 2.62 5.31 8.61
CA GLY A 50 2.15 3.98 8.26
C GLY A 50 2.91 2.90 9.04
N GLN A 51 2.22 1.81 9.39
CA GLN A 51 2.84 0.65 10.07
C GLN A 51 3.85 -0.10 9.20
N TYR A 52 3.84 0.14 7.89
CA TYR A 52 4.69 -0.51 6.90
C TYR A 52 5.36 0.54 6.02
N GLN A 53 6.59 0.26 5.61
CA GLN A 53 7.33 1.09 4.65
C GLN A 53 8.04 0.22 3.61
N PRO A 54 8.33 0.77 2.42
CA PRO A 54 9.19 0.12 1.45
C PRO A 54 10.60 -0.10 2.04
N PRO A 55 11.27 -1.24 1.77
CA PRO A 55 12.58 -1.54 2.33
C PRO A 55 13.65 -0.52 1.93
N GLU A 56 13.47 0.20 0.81
CA GLU A 56 14.41 1.21 0.31
C GLU A 56 14.47 2.47 1.19
N ARG A 57 13.50 2.65 2.10
CA ARG A 57 13.51 3.77 3.07
C ARG A 57 14.43 3.52 4.26
N PHE A 58 14.98 2.31 4.40
CA PHE A 58 15.89 1.96 5.48
C PHE A 58 17.35 2.01 5.00
N GLY A 59 18.23 2.62 5.80
CA GLY A 59 19.66 2.72 5.47
C GLY A 59 20.45 1.42 5.69
N GLU A 60 19.86 0.44 6.38
CA GLU A 60 20.42 -0.90 6.61
C GLU A 60 19.56 -1.95 5.90
N PRO A 61 20.11 -3.13 5.57
CA PRO A 61 19.34 -4.22 4.97
C PRO A 61 18.12 -4.58 5.83
N ALA A 62 16.92 -4.34 5.30
CA ALA A 62 15.70 -4.58 6.04
C ALA A 62 15.45 -6.08 6.22
N THR A 63 15.06 -6.49 7.43
CA THR A 63 14.72 -7.90 7.75
C THR A 63 13.21 -8.09 7.80
N GLY A 64 12.73 -9.27 7.42
CA GLY A 64 11.29 -9.58 7.42
C GLY A 64 10.51 -8.87 6.30
N ILE A 65 11.10 -8.84 5.10
CA ILE A 65 10.42 -8.36 3.88
C ILE A 65 9.22 -9.27 3.61
N MET A 66 8.08 -8.64 3.36
CA MET A 66 6.84 -9.31 2.99
C MET A 66 6.30 -8.70 1.70
N GLN A 67 5.81 -9.55 0.81
CA GLN A 67 5.11 -9.12 -0.38
C GLN A 67 3.64 -8.89 -0.05
N VAL A 68 3.13 -7.71 -0.39
CA VAL A 68 1.74 -7.30 -0.13
C VAL A 68 1.12 -6.69 -1.39
N ALA A 69 -0.19 -6.55 -1.41
CA ALA A 69 -0.89 -5.75 -2.42
C ALA A 69 -1.17 -4.35 -1.86
N VAL A 70 -0.83 -3.30 -2.62
CA VAL A 70 -1.01 -1.91 -2.21
C VAL A 70 -2.03 -1.22 -3.12
N ILE A 71 -3.08 -0.68 -2.51
CA ILE A 71 -4.05 0.21 -3.16
C ILE A 71 -3.45 1.61 -3.19
N LEU A 72 -3.29 2.16 -4.39
CA LEU A 72 -2.77 3.51 -4.62
C LEU A 72 -3.92 4.45 -5.00
N GLY A 73 -3.98 5.57 -4.32
CA GLY A 73 -4.84 6.70 -4.67
C GLY A 73 -4.16 7.63 -5.68
N ARG A 74 -4.95 8.46 -6.35
CA ARG A 74 -4.42 9.58 -7.13
C ARG A 74 -3.68 10.54 -6.19
N ARG A 75 -2.53 11.06 -6.64
CA ARG A 75 -1.80 12.12 -5.96
C ARG A 75 -1.99 13.45 -6.67
N GLY A 76 -2.31 14.50 -5.91
CA GLY A 76 -2.40 15.88 -6.40
C GLY A 76 -3.76 16.29 -6.98
N PRO A 77 -3.96 17.59 -7.24
CA PRO A 77 -5.23 18.14 -7.69
C PRO A 77 -5.60 17.70 -9.12
N LEU A 78 -6.91 17.65 -9.41
CA LEU A 78 -7.43 17.57 -10.78
C LEU A 78 -6.85 18.73 -11.60
N ARG A 79 -6.18 18.41 -12.71
CA ARG A 79 -5.80 19.40 -13.73
C ARG A 79 -6.96 19.68 -14.66
#